data_AF-A0A2H6CPG8-F1
#
_entry.id   AF-A0A2H6CPG8-F1
#
_cell.length_a   1.000
_cell.length_b   1.000
_cell.length_c   1.000
_cell.angle_alpha   90.00
_cell.angle_beta   90.00
_cell.angle_gamma   90.00
#
_symmetry.space_group_name_H-M   'P 1'
#
loop_
_entity.id
_entity.type
_entity.pdbx_description
1 polymer ?
#
loop_
_entity_poly.entity_id
_entity_poly.type
_entity_poly.pdbx_seq_one_letter_code
_entity_poly.pdbx_strand_id
1 'polypeptide(L)'
;MSFEDKDFIIRQIKQLAEGIGQFLSLQSVKELIHYDNAEKDLVSDAEIEAILLMHSVRKIQQDNNLTDETVSEELGVNQDDLASLENAEKVPTPDELVSLRNFVNNV
;
A
#
# COMPACT_ATOMS: atom_id res chain seq x y z
N MET A 1 6.41 -4.50 22.84
CA MET A 1 6.56 -3.51 21.76
C MET A 1 6.04 -4.22 20.52
N SER A 2 4.76 -4.12 20.19
CA SER A 2 4.20 -5.06 19.18
C SER A 2 3.04 -4.57 18.33
N PHE A 3 2.23 -3.60 18.75
CA PHE A 3 1.13 -3.08 17.92
C PHE A 3 1.22 -1.57 17.72
N GLU A 4 1.47 -0.81 18.79
CA GLU A 4 1.61 0.66 18.70
C GLU A 4 2.77 1.08 17.79
N ASP A 5 3.90 0.36 17.83
CA ASP A 5 5.05 0.62 16.96
C ASP A 5 4.71 0.32 15.48
N LYS A 6 3.97 -0.77 15.22
CA LYS A 6 3.51 -1.15 13.88
C LYS A 6 2.55 -0.10 13.31
N ASP A 7 1.53 0.29 14.09
CA ASP A 7 0.57 1.33 13.73
C ASP A 7 1.26 2.68 13.44
N PHE A 8 2.27 3.02 14.23
CA PHE A 8 3.05 4.25 14.03
C PHE A 8 3.81 4.22 12.70
N ILE A 9 4.46 3.10 12.37
CA ILE A 9 5.17 2.91 11.09
C ILE A 9 4.19 2.96 9.91
N ILE A 10 3.07 2.25 9.99
CA ILE A 10 2.04 2.24 8.94
C ILE A 10 1.52 3.66 8.69
N ARG A 11 1.23 4.43 9.76
CA ARG A 11 0.82 5.84 9.63
C ARG A 11 1.87 6.70 8.95
N GLN A 12 3.15 6.52 9.28
CA GLN A 12 4.23 7.24 8.60
C GLN A 12 4.31 6.87 7.11
N ILE A 13 4.24 5.58 6.77
CA ILE A 13 4.25 5.11 5.39
C ILE A 13 3.08 5.71 4.62
N LYS A 14 1.87 5.72 5.20
CA LYS A 14 0.69 6.34 4.61
C LYS A 14 0.86 7.84 4.38
N GLN A 15 1.36 8.57 5.38
CA GLN A 15 1.60 10.01 5.23
C GLN A 15 2.63 10.32 4.13
N LEU A 16 3.66 9.48 4.01
CA LEU A 16 4.64 9.59 2.93
C LEU A 16 3.98 9.29 1.57
N ALA A 17 3.21 8.20 1.49
CA ALA A 17 2.46 7.82 0.32
C ALA A 17 1.47 8.93 -0.11
N GLU A 18 0.78 9.58 0.82
CA GLU A 18 -0.10 10.74 0.57
C GLU A 18 0.66 11.97 0.11
N GLY A 19 1.78 12.29 0.76
CA GLY A 19 2.53 13.51 0.48
C GLY A 19 3.33 13.47 -0.83
N ILE A 20 3.88 12.31 -1.20
CA ILE A 20 4.80 12.17 -2.34
C ILE A 20 4.20 11.28 -3.46
N GLY A 21 3.13 10.52 -3.16
CA GLY A 21 2.01 10.23 -4.05
C GLY A 21 2.18 9.24 -5.20
N GLN A 22 3.41 8.99 -5.65
CA GLN A 22 3.69 8.12 -6.82
C GLN A 22 5.18 7.86 -7.05
N PHE A 23 6.05 8.73 -6.52
CA PHE A 23 7.49 8.64 -6.71
C PHE A 23 8.21 7.86 -5.60
N LEU A 24 7.49 7.45 -4.57
CA LEU A 24 8.05 6.67 -3.47
C LEU A 24 8.13 5.20 -3.86
N SER A 25 9.34 4.75 -4.10
CA SER A 25 9.63 3.31 -4.15
C SER A 25 9.66 2.74 -2.73
N LEU A 26 9.46 1.43 -2.61
CA LEU A 26 9.65 0.68 -1.35
C LEU A 26 10.98 1.05 -0.66
N GLN A 27 12.06 1.15 -1.44
CA GLN A 27 13.38 1.54 -0.92
C GLN A 27 13.37 2.96 -0.35
N SER A 28 12.80 3.92 -1.07
CA SER A 28 12.71 5.32 -0.62
C SER A 28 11.93 5.45 0.68
N VAL A 29 10.83 4.72 0.82
CA VAL A 29 10.05 4.71 2.07
C VAL A 29 10.85 4.14 3.21
N LYS A 30 11.54 3.02 2.99
CA LYS A 30 12.40 2.39 3.99
C LYS A 30 13.53 3.31 4.44
N GLU A 31 14.16 4.04 3.52
CA GLU A 31 15.17 5.03 3.88
C GLU A 31 14.57 6.20 4.69
N LEU A 32 13.40 6.70 4.30
CA LEU A 32 12.77 7.86 4.93
C LEU A 32 12.29 7.60 6.36
N ILE A 33 11.74 6.41 6.63
CA ILE A 33 11.29 6.02 7.97
C ILE A 33 12.40 5.43 8.83
N HIS A 34 13.65 5.43 8.34
CA HIS A 34 14.79 4.78 8.99
C HIS A 34 14.51 3.30 9.30
N TYR A 35 13.96 2.59 8.33
CA TYR A 35 13.51 1.22 8.47
C TYR A 35 14.67 0.24 8.71
N ASP A 36 14.90 -0.07 9.98
CA ASP A 36 15.92 -1.00 10.44
C ASP A 36 15.38 -2.44 10.55
N ASN A 37 16.29 -3.39 10.81
CA ASN A 37 15.92 -4.81 10.94
C ASN A 37 14.89 -5.08 12.06
N ALA A 38 14.78 -4.19 13.06
CA ALA A 38 13.77 -4.30 14.11
C ALA A 38 12.35 -4.04 13.60
N GLU A 39 12.20 -3.14 12.62
CA GLU A 39 10.90 -2.80 12.03
C GLU A 39 10.46 -3.82 10.97
N LYS A 40 11.42 -4.52 10.36
CA LYS A 40 11.15 -5.64 9.44
C LYS A 40 10.37 -6.80 10.08
N ASP A 41 10.46 -6.93 11.40
CA ASP A 41 9.66 -7.90 12.17
C ASP A 41 8.23 -7.39 12.43
N LEU A 42 8.00 -6.07 12.34
CA LEU A 42 6.72 -5.41 12.59
C LEU A 42 5.88 -5.24 11.31
N VAL A 43 6.52 -4.83 10.22
CA VAL A 43 5.90 -4.66 8.90
C VAL A 43 6.73 -5.43 7.88
N SER A 44 6.07 -6.14 6.97
CA SER A 44 6.77 -6.83 5.89
C SER A 44 7.00 -5.88 4.72
N ASP A 45 8.07 -6.10 3.96
CA ASP A 45 8.30 -5.38 2.69
C ASP A 45 7.05 -5.42 1.78
N ALA A 46 6.35 -6.56 1.78
CA ALA A 46 5.09 -6.77 1.09
C ALA A 46 3.96 -5.84 1.58
N GLU A 47 3.83 -5.64 2.90
CA GLU A 47 2.81 -4.75 3.49
C GLU A 47 3.10 -3.28 3.12
N ILE A 48 4.36 -2.84 3.19
CA ILE A 48 4.75 -1.48 2.77
C ILE A 48 4.43 -1.28 1.29
N GLU A 49 4.78 -2.26 0.46
CA GLU A 49 4.51 -2.20 -0.97
C GLU A 49 3.01 -2.16 -1.28
N ALA A 50 2.18 -2.95 -0.60
CA ALA A 50 0.74 -2.89 -0.77
C ALA A 50 0.17 -1.51 -0.42
N ILE A 51 0.63 -0.87 0.67
CA ILE A 51 0.18 0.48 1.02
C ILE A 51 0.52 1.47 -0.10
N LEU A 52 1.75 1.41 -0.63
CA LEU A 52 2.19 2.32 -1.70
C LEU A 52 1.43 2.11 -3.01
N LEU A 53 1.21 0.85 -3.38
CA LEU A 53 0.45 0.51 -4.57
C LEU A 53 -1.02 0.90 -4.40
N MET A 54 -1.64 0.61 -3.25
CA MET A 54 -3.00 1.04 -2.93
C MET A 54 -3.15 2.55 -3.04
N HIS A 55 -2.18 3.32 -2.56
CA HIS A 55 -2.20 4.76 -2.72
C HIS A 55 -2.15 5.19 -4.19
N SER A 56 -1.34 4.51 -5.00
CA SER A 56 -1.25 4.76 -6.44
C SER A 56 -2.56 4.39 -7.15
N VAL A 57 -3.19 3.28 -6.75
CA VAL A 57 -4.53 2.85 -7.21
C VAL A 57 -5.58 3.91 -6.87
N ARG A 58 -5.62 4.41 -5.62
CA ARG A 58 -6.54 5.47 -5.19
C ARG A 58 -6.35 6.74 -6.01
N LYS A 59 -5.11 7.09 -6.31
CA LYS A 59 -4.80 8.26 -7.16
C LYS A 59 -5.29 8.05 -8.58
N ILE A 60 -4.99 6.91 -9.20
CA ILE A 60 -5.49 6.53 -10.53
C ILE A 60 -7.02 6.54 -10.56
N GLN A 61 -7.66 5.99 -9.52
CA GLN A 61 -9.10 5.97 -9.34
C GLN A 61 -9.66 7.40 -9.33
N GLN A 62 -9.04 8.32 -8.60
CA GLN A 62 -9.44 9.73 -8.57
C GLN A 62 -9.19 10.43 -9.92
N ASP A 63 -8.01 10.27 -10.52
CA ASP A 63 -7.63 10.87 -11.81
C ASP A 63 -8.57 10.40 -12.95
N ASN A 64 -8.95 9.12 -12.95
CA ASN A 64 -9.80 8.53 -13.98
C ASN A 64 -11.30 8.50 -13.62
N ASN A 65 -11.69 9.07 -12.47
CA ASN A 65 -13.06 8.99 -11.93
C ASN A 65 -13.64 7.55 -11.90
N LEU A 66 -12.81 6.57 -11.56
CA LEU A 66 -13.22 5.17 -11.42
C LEU A 66 -14.00 4.97 -10.11
N THR A 67 -14.98 4.08 -10.14
CA THR A 67 -15.71 3.68 -8.92
C THR A 67 -14.94 2.59 -8.18
N ASP A 68 -15.19 2.46 -6.88
CA ASP A 68 -14.61 1.36 -6.08
C ASP A 68 -14.97 -0.01 -6.66
N GLU A 69 -16.12 -0.13 -7.33
CA GLU A 69 -16.57 -1.34 -8.02
C GLU A 69 -15.64 -1.68 -9.19
N THR A 70 -15.33 -0.73 -10.07
CA THR A 70 -14.40 -0.95 -11.20
C THR A 70 -13.00 -1.30 -10.71
N VAL A 71 -12.50 -0.62 -9.69
CA VAL A 71 -11.18 -0.92 -9.12
C VAL A 71 -11.15 -2.32 -8.50
N SER A 72 -12.22 -2.71 -7.81
CA SER A 72 -12.37 -4.05 -7.22
C SER A 72 -12.41 -5.14 -8.30
N GLU A 73 -13.15 -4.91 -9.39
CA GLU A 73 -13.21 -5.82 -10.54
C GLU A 73 -11.84 -5.97 -11.22
N GLU A 74 -11.15 -4.87 -11.48
CA GLU A 74 -9.84 -4.86 -12.13
C GLU A 74 -8.76 -5.54 -11.28
N LEU A 75 -8.82 -5.36 -9.96
CA LEU A 75 -7.87 -5.97 -9.03
C LEU A 75 -8.26 -7.40 -8.63
N GLY A 76 -9.50 -7.82 -8.90
CA GLY A 76 -10.04 -9.13 -8.52
C GLY A 76 -10.16 -9.32 -7.00
N VAL A 77 -10.32 -8.22 -6.25
CA VAL A 77 -10.40 -8.22 -4.77
C VAL A 77 -11.68 -7.50 -4.31
N ASN A 78 -12.22 -7.89 -3.17
CA ASN A 78 -13.39 -7.18 -2.62
C ASN A 78 -13.01 -5.79 -2.10
N GLN A 79 -14.01 -4.91 -1.99
CA GLN A 79 -13.84 -3.58 -1.42
C GLN A 79 -13.32 -3.61 0.03
N ASP A 80 -13.77 -4.57 0.84
CA ASP A 80 -13.24 -4.79 2.19
C ASP A 80 -11.76 -5.20 2.19
N ASP A 81 -11.35 -6.01 1.21
CA ASP A 81 -9.96 -6.41 1.03
C ASP A 81 -9.08 -5.23 0.64
N LEU A 82 -9.58 -4.31 -0.21
CA LEU A 82 -8.88 -3.06 -0.55
C LEU A 82 -8.62 -2.20 0.68
N ALA A 83 -9.63 -1.99 1.53
CA ALA A 83 -9.46 -1.24 2.77
C ALA A 83 -8.44 -1.92 3.70
N SER A 84 -8.52 -3.24 3.81
CA SER A 84 -7.60 -4.03 4.65
C SER A 84 -6.15 -3.95 4.16
N LEU A 85 -5.92 -3.93 2.84
CA LEU A 85 -4.62 -3.76 2.21
C LEU A 85 -4.06 -2.35 2.47
N GLU A 86 -4.90 -1.33 2.31
CA GLU A 86 -4.53 0.06 2.54
C GLU A 86 -4.15 0.30 4.01
N ASN A 87 -4.85 -0.35 4.95
CA ASN A 87 -4.55 -0.26 6.38
C ASN A 87 -3.43 -1.19 6.87
N ALA A 88 -2.88 -2.05 6.00
CA ALA A 88 -2.00 -3.15 6.41
C ALA A 88 -2.58 -3.97 7.58
N GLU A 89 -3.91 -4.11 7.60
CA GLU A 89 -4.63 -4.99 8.52
C GLU A 89 -4.48 -6.46 8.10
N LYS A 90 -4.25 -6.68 6.80
CA LYS A 90 -3.89 -7.99 6.25
C LYS A 90 -2.55 -7.96 5.53
N VAL A 91 -1.85 -9.08 5.58
CA VAL A 91 -0.67 -9.30 4.74
C VAL A 91 -1.16 -9.55 3.31
N PRO A 92 -0.72 -8.74 2.33
CA PRO A 92 -1.11 -8.91 0.94
C PRO A 92 -0.59 -10.25 0.41
N THR A 93 -1.43 -10.94 -0.35
CA THR A 93 -1.00 -12.13 -1.07
C THR A 93 -0.17 -11.76 -2.31
N PRO A 94 0.68 -12.67 -2.81
CA PRO A 94 1.46 -12.43 -4.02
C PRO A 94 0.60 -12.06 -5.23
N ASP A 95 -0.55 -12.72 -5.39
CA ASP A 95 -1.52 -12.41 -6.45
C ASP A 95 -2.06 -10.98 -6.34
N GLU A 96 -2.42 -10.54 -5.12
CA GLU A 96 -2.90 -9.17 -4.90
C GLU A 96 -1.84 -8.12 -5.20
N LEU A 97 -0.58 -8.35 -4.80
CA LEU A 97 0.52 -7.45 -5.16
C LEU A 97 0.73 -7.37 -6.68
N VAL A 98 0.58 -8.49 -7.38
CA VAL A 98 0.69 -8.53 -8.85
C VAL A 98 -0.47 -7.76 -9.48
N SER A 99 -1.71 -7.96 -9.02
CA SER A 99 -2.87 -7.20 -9.49
C SER A 99 -2.69 -5.70 -9.29
N LEU A 100 -2.26 -5.29 -8.09
CA LEU A 100 -1.98 -3.90 -7.75
C LEU A 100 -0.88 -3.29 -8.64
N ARG A 101 0.23 -4.01 -8.84
CA ARG A 101 1.31 -3.57 -9.75
C ARG A 101 0.82 -3.47 -11.18
N ASN A 102 0.03 -4.43 -11.65
CA ASN A 102 -0.50 -4.40 -13.01
C ASN A 102 -1.40 -3.19 -13.19
N PHE A 103 -2.33 -2.94 -12.26
CA PHE A 103 -3.20 -1.77 -12.31
C PHE A 103 -2.41 -0.45 -12.37
N VAL A 104 -1.38 -0.29 -11.53
CA VAL A 104 -0.55 0.92 -11.52
C VAL A 104 0.31 1.07 -12.78
N ASN A 105 0.79 -0.02 -13.38
CA ASN A 105 1.60 0.02 -14.60
C ASN A 105 0.78 0.10 -15.90
N ASN A 106 -0.52 -0.18 -15.84
CA ASN A 106 -1.40 -0.24 -17.02
C ASN A 106 -2.10 1.11 -17.29
N VAL A 107 -1.69 2.17 -16.60
CA VAL A 107 -2.14 3.57 -16.75
C VAL A 107 -0.97 4.42 -17.23
#